data_AF-V9ILU7-F1
#
_entry.id   AF-V9ILU7-F1
#
_cell.length_a   1.000
_cell.length_b   1.000
_cell.length_c   1.000
_cell.angle_alpha   90.00
_cell.angle_beta   90.00
_cell.angle_gamma   90.00
#
_symmetry.space_group_name_H-M   'P 1'
#
loop_
_entity.id
_entity.type
_entity.pdbx_description
1 polymer ?
#
loop_
_entity_poly.entity_id
_entity_poly.type
_entity_poly.pdbx_seq_one_letter_code
_entity_poly.pdbx_strand_id
1 'polypeptide(L)'
;MTQNYVNDDHSDWISDPQEHVQNISIKHDLNLASACGIPEYTNYTATFSGCLDYIFYQTDYLAVEQVIPMPSKQELSIYEGLPSIVSPSDHIALCVDLKWLK
;
A
#
# COMPACT_ATOMS: atom_id res chain seq x y z
N MET A 1 8.77 6.54 -0.79
CA MET A 1 8.81 5.47 -1.81
C MET A 1 8.56 5.96 -3.22
N THR A 2 7.50 6.72 -3.51
CA THR A 2 7.17 7.14 -4.91
C THR A 2 7.70 8.52 -5.29
N GLN A 3 8.15 9.31 -4.30
CA GLN A 3 8.69 10.66 -4.49
C GLN A 3 10.22 10.72 -4.48
N ASN A 4 10.88 9.56 -4.38
CA ASN A 4 12.35 9.40 -4.41
C ASN A 4 13.13 10.06 -3.27
N TYR A 5 12.51 10.96 -2.50
CA TYR A 5 13.15 11.75 -1.46
C TYR A 5 12.20 12.01 -0.30
N VAL A 6 12.76 12.02 0.91
CA VAL A 6 12.14 12.51 2.15
C VAL A 6 13.14 13.47 2.79
N ASN A 7 12.71 14.71 3.02
CA ASN A 7 13.47 15.77 3.67
C ASN A 7 13.54 15.56 5.19
N ASP A 8 14.46 16.26 5.84
CA ASP A 8 14.75 16.17 7.27
C ASP A 8 13.72 16.83 8.19
N ASP A 9 12.83 17.67 7.64
CA ASP A 9 11.71 18.29 8.34
C ASP A 9 10.36 17.55 8.15
N HIS A 10 10.38 16.33 7.59
CA HIS A 10 9.16 15.52 7.45
C HIS A 10 8.54 15.18 8.82
N SER A 11 7.23 15.34 8.97
CA SER A 11 6.51 15.13 10.24
C SER A 11 6.67 13.72 10.82
N ASP A 12 6.83 12.71 9.96
CA ASP A 12 6.92 11.32 10.42
C ASP A 12 8.24 11.01 11.15
N TRP A 13 9.27 11.86 11.03
CA TRP A 13 10.50 11.76 11.83
C TRP A 13 10.28 12.00 13.33
N ILE A 14 9.15 12.61 13.68
CA ILE A 14 8.71 12.87 15.07
C ILE A 14 7.39 12.15 15.39
N SER A 15 7.08 11.08 14.66
CA SER A 15 5.84 10.29 14.87
C SER A 15 5.73 9.72 16.29
N ASP A 16 6.86 9.39 16.93
CA ASP A 16 6.97 9.19 18.38
C ASP A 16 7.90 10.26 19.00
N PRO A 17 7.41 11.12 19.92
CA PRO A 17 8.22 12.14 20.58
C PRO A 17 9.44 11.59 21.34
N GLN A 18 9.39 10.35 21.83
CA GLN A 18 10.45 9.72 22.61
C GLN A 18 11.54 9.09 21.74
N GLU A 19 11.22 8.77 20.48
CA GLU A 19 12.12 8.08 19.54
C GLU A 19 12.39 8.90 18.27
N HIS A 20 12.37 10.24 18.39
CA HIS A 20 12.56 11.12 17.24
C HIS A 20 13.94 10.97 16.59
N VAL A 21 13.95 11.06 15.26
CA VAL A 21 15.19 11.12 14.46
C VAL A 21 15.30 12.52 13.85
N GLN A 22 16.49 13.11 13.83
CA GLN A 22 16.71 14.47 13.33
C GLN A 22 17.89 14.53 12.37
N ASN A 23 17.89 15.56 11.51
CA ASN A 23 18.97 15.85 10.55
C ASN A 23 19.23 14.68 9.59
N ILE A 24 18.16 13.98 9.19
CA ILE A 24 18.22 12.87 8.24
C ILE A 24 17.34 13.16 7.04
N SER A 25 17.92 13.09 5.85
CA SER A 25 17.17 13.05 4.60
C SER A 25 17.49 11.76 3.89
N ILE A 26 16.48 11.09 3.34
CA ILE A 26 16.63 9.81 2.65
C ILE A 26 16.25 9.98 1.19
N LYS A 27 17.06 9.39 0.30
CA LYS A 27 16.81 9.38 -1.14
C LYS A 27 17.03 8.02 -1.78
N HIS A 28 16.35 7.76 -2.89
CA HIS A 28 16.62 6.64 -3.79
C HIS A 28 16.38 7.03 -5.24
N ASP A 29 16.96 6.29 -6.18
CA ASP A 29 16.91 6.61 -7.61
C ASP A 29 15.93 5.72 -8.40
N LEU A 30 15.15 4.88 -7.71
CA LEU A 30 14.15 3.99 -8.33
C LEU A 30 12.88 4.73 -8.74
N ASN A 31 12.38 4.51 -9.97
CA ASN A 31 11.10 5.02 -10.45
C ASN A 31 9.95 4.10 -10.02
N LEU A 32 9.51 4.23 -8.76
CA LEU A 32 8.51 3.32 -8.17
C LEU A 32 7.09 3.89 -8.26
N ALA A 33 6.14 3.04 -8.62
CA ALA A 33 4.70 3.26 -8.47
C ALA A 33 4.03 2.06 -7.78
N SER A 34 2.86 2.29 -7.17
CA SER A 34 2.03 1.19 -6.65
C SER A 34 1.21 0.59 -7.78
N ALA A 35 1.44 -0.68 -8.09
CA ALA A 35 0.81 -1.38 -9.22
C ALA A 35 -0.72 -1.46 -9.09
N CYS A 36 -1.22 -1.62 -7.87
CA CYS A 36 -2.65 -1.65 -7.57
C CYS A 36 -3.21 -0.28 -7.15
N GLY A 37 -2.43 0.80 -7.31
CA GLY A 37 -2.82 2.15 -6.90
C GLY A 37 -2.88 2.32 -5.38
N ILE A 38 -3.81 3.16 -4.92
CA ILE A 38 -4.07 3.44 -3.50
C ILE A 38 -5.56 3.15 -3.24
N PRO A 39 -5.96 1.87 -3.09
CA PRO A 39 -7.35 1.52 -2.78
C PRO A 39 -7.78 2.13 -1.43
N GLU A 40 -9.09 2.18 -1.15
CA GLU A 40 -9.61 2.68 0.13
C GLU A 40 -9.10 1.84 1.32
N TYR A 41 -8.99 0.53 1.10
CA TYR A 41 -8.55 -0.44 2.10
C TYR A 41 -7.84 -1.63 1.45
N THR A 42 -6.82 -2.11 2.12
CA THR A 42 -6.21 -3.44 1.91
C THR A 42 -6.22 -4.25 3.21
N ASN A 43 -6.35 -3.58 4.35
CA ASN A 43 -6.79 -4.14 5.63
C ASN A 43 -8.20 -3.64 5.95
N TYR A 44 -9.10 -4.52 6.39
CA TYR A 44 -10.47 -4.17 6.72
C TYR A 44 -10.97 -4.94 7.95
N THR A 45 -10.92 -4.31 9.11
CA THR A 45 -11.42 -4.86 10.40
C THR A 45 -12.54 -3.99 10.96
N ALA A 46 -13.23 -4.48 12.00
CA ALA A 46 -14.30 -3.74 12.66
C ALA A 46 -13.86 -2.38 13.26
N THR A 47 -12.59 -2.26 13.66
CA THR A 47 -12.07 -1.06 14.35
C THR A 47 -11.15 -0.20 13.49
N PHE A 48 -10.62 -0.75 12.39
CA PHE A 48 -9.70 -0.06 11.51
C PHE A 48 -9.83 -0.56 10.08
N SER A 49 -9.76 0.35 9.13
CA SER A 49 -9.64 0.01 7.71
C SER A 49 -8.73 1.01 7.03
N GLY A 50 -7.83 0.52 6.19
CA GLY A 50 -6.87 1.38 5.50
C GLY A 50 -6.02 0.65 4.47
N CYS A 51 -5.40 1.42 3.59
CA CYS A 51 -4.46 0.93 2.59
C CYS A 51 -3.06 0.81 3.19
N LEU A 52 -2.68 -0.42 3.52
CA LEU A 52 -1.40 -0.74 4.16
C LEU A 52 -0.48 -1.57 3.26
N ASP A 53 -1.04 -2.20 2.22
CA ASP A 53 -0.33 -3.13 1.35
C ASP A 53 -0.07 -2.49 -0.01
N TYR A 54 1.10 -2.77 -0.58
CA TYR A 54 1.52 -2.22 -1.87
C TYR A 54 2.34 -3.25 -2.64
N ILE A 55 2.08 -3.38 -3.94
CA ILE A 55 3.01 -4.01 -4.89
C ILE A 55 3.72 -2.88 -5.61
N PHE A 56 4.92 -2.52 -5.14
CA PHE A 56 5.75 -1.53 -5.82
C PHE A 56 6.44 -2.17 -7.03
N TYR A 57 6.40 -1.48 -8.17
CA TYR A 57 7.09 -1.87 -9.39
C TYR A 57 7.87 -0.69 -9.96
N GLN A 58 8.92 -1.02 -10.71
CA GLN A 58 9.72 -0.05 -11.44
C GLN A 58 9.06 0.28 -12.78
N THR A 59 8.58 1.52 -12.93
CA THR A 59 7.79 1.97 -14.08
C THR A 59 8.59 2.07 -15.37
N ASP A 60 9.91 2.07 -15.27
CA ASP A 60 10.87 2.05 -16.37
C ASP A 60 11.11 0.65 -16.95
N TYR A 61 10.73 -0.42 -16.23
CA TYR A 61 10.93 -1.80 -16.70
C TYR A 61 9.62 -2.57 -16.91
N LEU A 62 8.60 -2.25 -16.12
CA LEU A 62 7.34 -2.98 -16.07
C LEU A 62 6.17 -2.01 -16.30
N ALA A 63 5.09 -2.52 -16.88
CA ALA A 63 3.79 -1.85 -16.94
C ALA A 63 2.70 -2.73 -16.33
N VAL A 64 1.70 -2.08 -15.76
CA VAL A 64 0.48 -2.75 -15.27
C VAL A 64 -0.39 -3.09 -16.48
N GLU A 65 -0.62 -4.38 -16.72
CA GLU A 65 -1.52 -4.85 -17.79
C GLU A 65 -2.96 -4.89 -17.30
N GLN A 66 -3.19 -5.39 -16.09
CA GLN A 66 -4.47 -5.32 -15.40
C GLN A 66 -4.30 -5.47 -13.88
N VAL A 67 -5.24 -4.90 -13.13
CA VAL A 67 -5.37 -5.11 -11.68
C VAL A 67 -6.63 -5.95 -11.46
N ILE A 68 -6.49 -7.06 -10.73
CA ILE A 68 -7.66 -7.87 -10.37
C ILE A 68 -8.45 -7.08 -9.30
N PRO A 69 -9.76 -6.87 -9.50
CA PRO A 69 -10.53 -6.01 -8.62
C PRO A 69 -10.63 -6.58 -7.21
N MET A 70 -10.58 -5.67 -6.23
CA MET A 70 -10.82 -5.99 -4.83
C MET A 70 -12.30 -6.32 -4.57
N PRO A 71 -12.60 -7.10 -3.52
CA PRO A 71 -13.97 -7.24 -3.04
C PRO A 71 -14.61 -5.89 -2.74
N SER A 72 -15.90 -5.78 -3.00
CA SER A 72 -16.70 -4.60 -2.71
C SER A 72 -16.83 -4.37 -1.20
N LYS A 73 -17.13 -3.13 -0.80
CA LYS A 73 -17.43 -2.80 0.60
C LYS A 73 -18.57 -3.63 1.17
N GLN A 74 -19.59 -3.91 0.35
CA GLN A 74 -20.71 -4.75 0.76
C GLN A 74 -20.23 -6.16 1.12
N GLU A 75 -19.36 -6.76 0.30
CA GLU A 75 -18.81 -8.10 0.56
C GLU A 75 -17.93 -8.15 1.82
N LEU A 76 -17.12 -7.12 2.04
CA LEU A 76 -16.22 -7.05 3.20
C LEU A 76 -16.95 -6.84 4.53
N SER A 77 -18.09 -6.16 4.51
CA SER A 77 -18.85 -5.81 5.72
C SER A 77 -19.91 -6.85 6.11
N ILE A 78 -20.13 -7.91 5.31
CA ILE A 78 -21.13 -8.95 5.59
C ILE A 78 -20.96 -9.54 7.01
N TYR A 79 -19.71 -9.74 7.43
CA TYR A 79 -19.36 -10.31 8.73
C TYR A 79 -18.69 -9.29 9.66
N GLU A 80 -19.06 -8.01 9.54
CA GLU A 80 -18.52 -6.88 10.32
C GLU A 80 -17.04 -6.55 10.06
N GLY A 81 -16.37 -7.34 9.23
CA GLY A 81 -15.00 -7.11 8.78
C GLY A 81 -14.31 -8.42 8.41
N LEU A 82 -12.98 -8.35 8.35
CA LEU A 82 -12.09 -9.46 8.10
C LEU A 82 -11.22 -9.80 9.35
N PRO A 83 -10.75 -11.04 9.52
CA PRO A 83 -11.09 -12.23 8.73
C PRO A 83 -12.56 -12.64 8.95
N SER A 84 -13.07 -13.53 8.11
CA SER A 84 -14.43 -14.05 8.21
C SER A 84 -14.51 -15.50 7.73
N ILE A 85 -15.70 -16.10 7.77
CA ILE A 85 -15.91 -17.47 7.29
C ILE A 85 -15.63 -17.64 5.78
N VAL A 86 -15.61 -16.55 5.02
CA VAL A 86 -15.32 -16.54 3.58
C VAL A 86 -13.96 -15.89 3.24
N SER A 87 -13.25 -15.34 4.21
CA SER A 87 -11.95 -14.70 4.01
C SER A 87 -10.97 -15.06 5.13
N PRO A 88 -9.84 -15.72 4.83
CA PRO A 88 -8.96 -16.29 5.84
C PRO A 88 -7.98 -15.30 6.49
N SER A 89 -7.99 -14.02 6.08
CA SER A 89 -7.08 -12.97 6.55
C SER A 89 -7.86 -11.68 6.79
N ASP A 90 -7.36 -10.81 7.67
CA ASP A 90 -7.80 -9.42 7.86
C ASP A 90 -7.34 -8.49 6.72
N HIS A 91 -6.41 -8.95 5.89
CA HIS A 91 -5.96 -8.28 4.68
C HIS A 91 -6.56 -8.89 3.40
N ILE A 92 -6.71 -8.04 2.38
CA ILE A 92 -7.17 -8.37 1.04
C ILE A 92 -5.95 -8.54 0.14
N ALA A 93 -5.90 -9.65 -0.60
CA ALA A 93 -4.79 -9.92 -1.50
C ALA A 93 -4.74 -8.90 -2.66
N LEU A 94 -3.58 -8.26 -2.84
CA LEU A 94 -3.25 -7.52 -4.05
C LEU A 94 -2.87 -8.49 -5.18
N CYS A 95 -3.56 -8.38 -6.32
CA CYS A 95 -3.26 -9.20 -7.49
C CYS A 95 -3.26 -8.34 -8.75
N VAL A 96 -2.18 -8.45 -9.53
CA VAL A 96 -1.89 -7.60 -10.68
C VAL A 96 -1.10 -8.40 -11.70
N ASP A 97 -1.44 -8.23 -12.98
CA ASP A 97 -0.64 -8.72 -14.08
C ASP A 97 0.32 -7.63 -14.53
N LEU A 98 1.61 -7.95 -14.53
CA LEU A 98 2.68 -7.07 -14.95
C LEU A 98 3.30 -7.55 -16.26
N LYS A 99 3.68 -6.59 -17.10
CA LYS A 99 4.29 -6.83 -18.40
C LYS A 99 5.62 -6.10 -18.51
N TRP A 100 6.64 -6.79 -18.99
CA TRP A 100 7.92 -6.18 -19.34
C TRP A 100 7.77 -5.20 -20.51
N LEU A 101 8.37 -4.02 -20.39
CA LEU A 101 8.30 -2.96 -21.40
C LEU A 101 9.19 -3.20 -22.63
N LYS A 102 10.05 -4.24 -22.58
CA LYS A 102 11.17 -4.59 -23.49
C LYS A 102 12.47 -3.85 -23.18
#